data_AF-A0A7J8MBY9-F1
#
_entry.id   AF-A0A7J8MBY9-F1
#
_cell.length_a   1.000
_cell.length_b   1.000
_cell.length_c   1.000
_cell.angle_alpha   90.00
_cell.angle_beta   90.00
_cell.angle_gamma   90.00
#
_symmetry.space_group_name_H-M   'P 1'
#
loop_
_entity.id
_entity.type
_entity.pdbx_description
1 polymer ?
#
loop_
_entity_poly.entity_id
_entity_poly.type
_entity_poly.pdbx_seq_one_letter_code
_entity_poly.pdbx_strand_id
1 'polypeptide(L)'
;DETIEGFKSSYGDQRTGGWNFINTDGVVKLELGSATAGGVMRDENDDWGFGYNQFLGKCLIFDTELWGILDDLKIIQQRGNDKVIIQSDSLRLLKHR
;
A
#
# COMPACT_ATOMS: atom_id res chain seq x y z
N ASP A 1 -0.52 -25.19 -6.65
CA ASP A 1 -0.51 -25.69 -5.29
C ASP A 1 0.57 -24.92 -4.55
N GLU A 2 0.14 -23.82 -3.95
CA GLU A 2 0.84 -22.96 -3.00
C GLU A 2 -0.17 -21.85 -2.71
N THR A 3 -1.15 -22.22 -1.89
CA THR A 3 -2.07 -21.30 -1.24
C THR A 3 -1.22 -20.26 -0.54
N ILE A 4 -1.28 -19.00 -0.99
CA ILE A 4 -0.72 -17.88 -0.24
C ILE A 4 -1.47 -17.91 1.09
N GLU A 5 -0.83 -18.47 2.13
CA GLU A 5 -1.37 -18.48 3.47
C GLU A 5 -1.69 -17.04 3.81
N GLY A 6 -3.00 -16.81 4.02
CA GLY A 6 -3.56 -15.49 4.20
C GLY A 6 -2.73 -14.72 5.22
N PHE A 7 -2.29 -13.53 4.81
CA PHE A 7 -1.71 -12.54 5.68
C PHE A 7 -2.69 -12.30 6.84
N LYS A 8 -2.49 -13.00 7.97
CA LYS A 8 -3.24 -12.74 9.19
C LYS A 8 -2.71 -11.44 9.77
N SER A 9 -3.36 -10.35 9.41
CA SER A 9 -3.12 -9.05 10.03
C SER A 9 -3.43 -9.16 11.53
N SER A 10 -2.42 -8.93 12.38
CA SER A 10 -2.54 -8.90 13.85
C SER A 10 -3.11 -7.59 14.38
N TYR A 11 -3.57 -6.71 13.50
CA TYR A 11 -4.00 -5.36 13.83
C TYR A 11 -5.53 -5.33 13.82
N GLY A 12 -6.12 -4.88 14.93
CA GLY A 12 -7.51 -5.10 15.31
C GLY A 12 -8.56 -4.81 14.24
N ASP A 13 -9.72 -5.45 14.39
CA ASP A 13 -10.94 -5.24 13.60
C ASP A 13 -11.42 -3.79 13.77
N GLN A 14 -10.82 -2.88 13.00
CA GLN A 14 -11.25 -1.51 12.85
C GLN A 14 -12.14 -1.44 11.61
N ARG A 15 -13.35 -1.99 11.73
CA ARG A 15 -14.49 -1.57 10.92
C ARG A 15 -14.83 -0.13 11.27
N THR A 16 -14.02 0.80 10.79
CA THR A 16 -14.32 2.23 10.87
C THR A 16 -15.25 2.52 9.69
N GLY A 17 -16.51 2.88 9.97
CA GLY A 17 -17.40 3.43 8.93
C GLY A 17 -16.93 4.78 8.35
N GLY A 18 -15.78 5.25 8.83
CA GLY A 18 -15.11 6.50 8.50
C GLY A 18 -14.09 6.37 7.36
N TRP A 19 -13.45 7.49 7.04
CA TRP A 19 -12.45 7.54 5.98
C TRP A 19 -11.11 6.96 6.45
N ASN A 20 -10.47 6.20 5.57
CA ASN A 20 -9.10 5.74 5.73
C ASN A 20 -8.19 6.52 4.77
N PHE A 21 -7.04 6.95 5.26
CA PHE A 21 -6.05 7.68 4.48
C PHE A 21 -4.80 6.82 4.41
N ILE A 22 -4.33 6.51 3.20
CA ILE A 22 -3.13 5.71 3.02
C ILE A 22 -2.11 6.50 2.22
N ASN A 23 -0.91 6.62 2.77
CA ASN A 23 0.25 7.17 2.08
C ASN A 23 1.09 5.98 1.60
N THR A 24 1.30 5.87 0.30
CA THR A 24 2.03 4.78 -0.35
C THR A 24 3.26 5.33 -1.08
N ASP A 25 4.36 4.58 -1.06
CA ASP A 25 5.64 4.94 -1.66
C ASP A 25 6.35 3.67 -2.18
N GLY A 26 6.99 3.81 -3.34
CA GLY A 26 7.79 2.80 -3.98
C GLY A 26 9.27 3.17 -3.99
N VAL A 27 10.14 2.20 -3.68
CA VAL A 27 11.59 2.40 -3.74
C VAL A 27 12.27 1.34 -4.59
N VAL A 28 13.18 1.78 -5.46
CA VAL A 28 14.07 0.92 -6.24
C VAL A 28 15.53 1.22 -5.89
N LYS A 29 16.24 0.20 -5.43
CA LYS A 29 17.68 0.25 -5.18
C LYS A 29 18.44 -0.28 -6.41
N LEU A 30 18.94 0.65 -7.22
CA LEU A 30 19.57 0.37 -8.52
C LEU A 30 20.77 -0.59 -8.42
N GLU A 31 21.59 -0.48 -7.38
CA GLU A 31 22.79 -1.31 -7.20
C GLU A 31 22.49 -2.81 -7.06
N LEU A 32 21.37 -3.13 -6.41
CA LEU A 32 20.92 -4.51 -6.19
C LEU A 32 19.85 -4.94 -7.20
N GLY A 33 19.34 -3.98 -8.00
CA GLY A 33 18.16 -4.14 -8.83
C GLY A 33 16.90 -4.48 -8.04
N SER A 34 16.86 -4.21 -6.73
CA SER A 34 15.78 -4.62 -5.84
C SER A 34 14.76 -3.51 -5.64
N ALA A 35 13.50 -3.87 -5.56
CA ALA A 35 12.36 -2.99 -5.53
C ALA A 35 11.41 -3.37 -4.39
N THR A 36 10.83 -2.36 -3.77
CA THR A 36 9.95 -2.50 -2.60
C THR A 36 8.84 -1.47 -2.73
N ALA A 37 7.63 -1.83 -2.33
CA ALA A 37 6.53 -0.89 -2.10
C ALA A 37 6.19 -0.88 -0.62
N GLY A 38 5.55 0.17 -0.14
CA GLY A 38 5.04 0.21 1.22
C GLY A 38 4.10 1.37 1.44
N GLY A 39 3.44 1.36 2.58
CA GLY A 39 2.52 2.42 2.92
C GLY A 39 2.13 2.44 4.38
N VAL A 40 1.53 3.55 4.78
CA VAL A 40 1.04 3.80 6.14
C VAL A 40 -0.39 4.29 6.06
N MET A 41 -1.26 3.66 6.85
CA MET A 41 -2.66 4.00 6.97
C MET A 41 -2.94 4.77 8.26
N ARG A 42 -3.82 5.77 8.14
CA ARG A 42 -4.41 6.51 9.25
C ARG A 42 -5.93 6.58 9.08
N ASP A 43 -6.64 6.73 10.18
CA ASP A 43 -8.07 6.98 10.15
C ASP A 43 -8.40 8.48 10.02
N GLU A 44 -9.69 8.82 10.05
CA GLU A 44 -10.19 10.19 9.95
C GLU A 44 -9.87 11.09 11.14
N ASN A 45 -9.42 10.53 12.26
CA ASN A 45 -8.93 11.28 13.42
C ASN A 45 -7.41 11.47 13.37
N ASP A 46 -6.76 11.08 12.26
CA ASP A 46 -5.30 11.03 12.09
C ASP A 46 -4.62 9.99 13.03
N ASP A 47 -5.40 9.06 13.59
CA ASP A 47 -4.87 7.98 14.41
C ASP A 47 -4.19 6.93 13.52
N TRP A 48 -3.01 6.48 13.95
CA TRP A 48 -2.28 5.43 13.24
C TRP A 48 -3.05 4.11 13.29
N GLY A 49 -3.28 3.51 12.11
CA GLY A 49 -3.91 2.19 12.02
C GLY A 49 -2.90 1.08 11.78
N PHE A 50 -2.13 1.16 10.69
CA PHE A 50 -1.09 0.18 10.35
C PHE A 50 -0.07 0.72 9.34
N GLY A 51 1.02 -0.01 9.16
CA GLY A 51 1.93 0.16 8.03
C GLY A 51 2.31 -1.20 7.42
N TYR A 52 2.76 -1.19 6.17
CA TYR A 52 3.19 -2.40 5.46
C TYR A 52 4.37 -2.11 4.53
N ASN A 53 5.05 -3.18 4.15
CA ASN A 53 6.07 -3.19 3.10
C ASN A 53 5.98 -4.50 2.30
N GLN A 54 6.18 -4.41 0.99
CA GLN A 54 6.16 -5.54 0.06
C GLN A 54 7.44 -5.55 -0.76
N PHE A 55 8.19 -6.63 -0.67
CA PHE A 55 9.33 -6.86 -1.55
C PHE A 55 8.85 -7.33 -2.93
N LEU A 56 9.23 -6.60 -3.97
CA LEU A 56 8.78 -6.81 -5.35
C LEU A 56 9.85 -7.44 -6.26
N GLY A 57 11.05 -7.70 -5.73
CA GLY A 57 12.15 -8.23 -6.53
C GLY A 57 12.69 -7.17 -7.49
N LYS A 58 12.79 -7.49 -8.79
CA LYS A 58 13.30 -6.54 -9.80
C LYS A 58 12.15 -5.95 -10.60
N CYS A 59 11.89 -4.67 -10.44
CA CYS A 59 10.90 -3.94 -11.24
C CYS A 59 11.26 -2.45 -11.35
N LEU A 60 10.53 -1.73 -12.21
CA LEU A 60 10.70 -0.29 -12.36
C LEU A 60 10.05 0.45 -11.20
N ILE A 61 10.50 1.69 -10.96
CA ILE A 61 9.89 2.57 -9.95
C ILE A 61 8.39 2.78 -10.18
N PHE A 62 7.94 2.72 -11.42
CA PHE A 62 6.52 2.81 -11.74
C PHE A 62 5.74 1.58 -11.27
N ASP A 63 6.35 0.40 -11.39
CA ASP A 63 5.73 -0.84 -10.95
C ASP A 63 5.60 -0.85 -9.43
N THR A 64 6.59 -0.36 -8.69
CA THR A 64 6.52 -0.28 -7.22
C THR A 64 5.35 0.57 -6.74
N GLU A 65 5.10 1.72 -7.37
CA GLU A 65 3.96 2.58 -7.03
C GLU A 65 2.61 1.88 -7.30
N LEU A 66 2.47 1.24 -8.47
CA LEU A 66 1.23 0.54 -8.82
C LEU A 66 0.97 -0.66 -7.89
N TRP A 67 2.01 -1.40 -7.54
CA TRP A 67 1.91 -2.49 -6.57
C TRP A 67 1.52 -1.97 -5.18
N GLY A 68 2.09 -0.84 -4.74
CA GLY A 68 1.71 -0.16 -3.51
C GLY A 68 0.21 0.16 -3.46
N ILE A 69 -0.32 0.83 -4.50
CA ILE A 69 -1.75 1.17 -4.62
C ILE A 69 -2.63 -0.09 -4.67
N LEU A 70 -2.21 -1.13 -5.39
CA LEU A 70 -2.96 -2.38 -5.48
C LEU A 70 -3.06 -3.07 -4.11
N ASP A 71 -1.96 -3.08 -3.35
CA ASP A 71 -1.93 -3.63 -2.00
C ASP A 71 -2.83 -2.83 -1.06
N ASP A 72 -2.81 -1.50 -1.13
CA ASP A 72 -3.71 -0.63 -0.35
C ASP A 72 -5.18 -0.98 -0.57
N LEU A 73 -5.59 -1.12 -1.83
CA LEU A 73 -6.96 -1.50 -2.18
C LEU A 73 -7.33 -2.89 -1.66
N LYS A 74 -6.41 -3.86 -1.75
CA LYS A 74 -6.63 -5.21 -1.22
C LYS A 74 -6.76 -5.20 0.30
N ILE A 75 -5.90 -4.45 1.00
CA ILE A 75 -5.93 -4.38 2.47
C ILE A 75 -7.24 -3.75 2.95
N ILE A 76 -7.68 -2.65 2.31
CA ILE A 76 -8.94 -1.98 2.62
C ILE A 76 -10.13 -2.90 2.37
N GLN A 77 -10.16 -3.59 1.22
CA GLN A 77 -11.22 -4.54 0.89
C GLN A 77 -11.28 -5.71 1.89
N GLN A 78 -10.12 -6.27 2.27
CA GLN A 78 -10.05 -7.36 3.25
C GLN A 78 -10.53 -6.94 4.65
N ARG A 79 -10.37 -5.67 5.00
CA ARG A 79 -10.86 -5.08 6.26
C ARG A 79 -12.34 -4.70 6.21
N GLY A 80 -12.99 -4.81 5.05
CA GLY A 80 -14.39 -4.46 4.89
C GLY A 80 -14.65 -2.95 4.90
N ASN A 81 -13.62 -2.15 4.66
CA ASN A 81 -13.73 -0.70 4.54
C ASN A 81 -14.04 -0.33 3.09
N ASP A 82 -14.96 0.60 2.87
CA ASP A 82 -15.40 1.03 1.54
C ASP A 82 -14.94 2.46 1.20
N LYS A 83 -14.35 3.18 2.17
CA LYS A 83 -13.88 4.56 2.04
C LYS A 83 -12.39 4.65 2.27
N VAL A 84 -11.65 4.98 1.21
CA VAL A 84 -10.20 5.20 1.28
C VAL A 84 -9.77 6.36 0.38
N ILE A 85 -8.80 7.15 0.84
CA ILE A 85 -8.03 8.09 0.03
C ILE A 85 -6.58 7.59 0.02
N ILE A 86 -6.06 7.26 -1.16
CA ILE A 86 -4.67 6.85 -1.35
C ILE A 86 -3.87 8.03 -1.89
N GLN A 87 -2.75 8.33 -1.25
CA GLN A 87 -1.80 9.37 -1.63
C GLN A 87 -0.47 8.71 -2.01
N SER A 88 0.00 8.98 -3.23
CA SER A 88 1.35 8.63 -3.70
C SER A 88 2.05 9.92 -4.12
N ASP A 89 3.33 10.05 -3.79
CA ASP A 89 4.17 11.21 -4.13
C ASP A 89 4.83 11.08 -5.52
N SER A 90 4.46 10.05 -6.29
CA SER A 90 4.99 9.79 -7.62
C SER A 90 4.57 10.86 -8.65
N LEU A 91 5.26 12.00 -8.63
CA LEU A 91 5.20 13.07 -9.64
C LEU A 91 5.45 12.56 -11.08
N ARG A 92 5.92 11.32 -11.27
CA ARG A 92 6.12 10.67 -12.58
C ARG A 92 4.86 10.05 -13.17
N LEU A 93 3.84 9.72 -12.38
CA LEU A 93 2.53 9.27 -12.89
C LEU A 93 1.74 10.43 -13.54
N LEU A 94 2.04 11.68 -13.17
CA LEU A 94 1.41 12.90 -13.70
C LEU A 94 2.17 13.55 -14.88
N LYS A 95 3.26 12.95 -15.38
CA LYS A 95 4.19 13.58 -16.35
C LYS A 95 4.33 12.88 -17.71
N HIS A 96 3.43 11.97 -18.08
CA HIS A 96 3.31 11.52 -19.48
C HIS A 96 2.11 12.21 -20.14
N ARG A 97 2.41 13.30 -20.85
CA ARG A 97 1.55 13.95 -21.84
C ARG A 97 2.40 14.33 -23.04
#